data_AF-A0A1I6UWF7-F1
#
_entry.id   AF-A0A1I6UWF7-F1
#
_cell.length_a   1.000
_cell.length_b   1.000
_cell.length_c   1.000
_cell.angle_alpha   90.00
_cell.angle_beta   90.00
_cell.angle_gamma   90.00
#
_symmetry.space_group_name_H-M   'P 1'
#
loop_
_entity.id
_entity.type
_entity.pdbx_description
1 polymer ?
#
loop_
_entity_poly.entity_id
_entity_poly.type
_entity_poly.pdbx_seq_one_letter_code
_entity_poly.pdbx_strand_id
1 'polypeptide(L)' 'MFFYYFYSKMKLFASYGGIFILNNERVTNPRWIELYKANWSPVYKSVRTPCSCWMCQGEIYNRCAYKKETIRLIEEII' A
#
# COMPACT_ATOMS: atom_id res chain seq x y z
N MET A 1 -5.87 11.46 14.22
CA MET A 1 -4.77 11.91 13.32
C MET A 1 -4.34 10.84 12.28
N PHE A 2 -5.20 9.89 11.89
CA PHE A 2 -4.88 8.88 10.85
C PHE A 2 -5.59 9.18 9.51
N PHE A 3 -6.80 9.74 9.56
CA PHE A 3 -7.61 10.06 8.37
C PHE A 3 -6.97 11.08 7.43
N TYR A 4 -6.31 12.11 7.96
CA TYR A 4 -5.67 13.16 7.16
C TYR A 4 -4.57 12.61 6.23
N TYR A 5 -3.77 11.67 6.73
CA TYR A 5 -2.68 11.08 5.95
C TYR A 5 -3.18 10.16 4.84
N PHE A 6 -4.32 9.48 5.03
CA PHE A 6 -4.89 8.61 4.00
C PHE A 6 -5.45 9.43 2.83
N TYR A 7 -6.17 10.51 3.12
CA TYR A 7 -6.69 11.45 2.13
C TYR A 7 -5.59 12.01 1.21
N SER A 8 -4.50 12.51 1.79
CA SER A 8 -3.40 13.12 1.02
C SER A 8 -2.69 12.09 0.12
N LYS A 9 -2.63 10.82 0.54
CA LYS A 9 -2.07 9.75 -0.28
C LYS A 9 -2.95 9.40 -1.47
N MET A 10 -4.27 9.34 -1.30
CA MET A 10 -5.18 9.08 -2.43
C MET A 10 -5.03 10.16 -3.51
N LYS A 11 -4.80 11.42 -3.11
CA LYS A 11 -4.47 12.50 -4.05
C LYS A 11 -3.17 12.25 -4.81
N LEU A 12 -2.11 11.88 -4.08
CA LEU A 12 -0.81 11.57 -4.68
C LEU A 12 -0.91 10.41 -5.67
N PHE A 13 -1.56 9.31 -5.28
CA PHE A 13 -1.71 8.14 -6.16
C PHE A 13 -2.56 8.45 -7.39
N ALA A 14 -3.67 9.18 -7.24
CA ALA A 14 -4.47 9.63 -8.37
C ALA A 14 -3.67 10.52 -9.34
N SER A 15 -2.71 11.33 -8.83
CA SER A 15 -1.89 12.23 -9.66
C SER A 15 -0.87 11.50 -10.54
N TYR A 16 -0.48 10.28 -10.18
CA TYR A 16 0.42 9.48 -11.02
C TYR A 16 -0.25 8.99 -12.31
N GLY A 17 -1.58 8.94 -12.33
CA GLY A 17 -2.33 8.31 -13.41
C GLY A 17 -2.07 6.80 -13.50
N GLY A 18 -2.65 6.17 -14.52
CA GLY A 18 -2.54 4.74 -14.78
C GLY A 18 -3.83 3.97 -14.54
N ILE A 19 -3.71 2.65 -14.45
CA ILE A 19 -4.84 1.73 -14.27
C ILE A 19 -4.84 1.23 -12.84
N PHE A 20 -5.98 1.36 -12.18
CA PHE A 20 -6.21 0.94 -10.80
C PHE A 20 -7.28 -0.15 -10.77
N ILE A 21 -7.17 -1.07 -9.81
CA ILE A 21 -8.22 -2.04 -9.52
C ILE A 21 -9.02 -1.53 -8.32
N LEU A 22 -10.27 -1.14 -8.55
CA LEU A 22 -11.20 -0.67 -7.53
C LEU A 22 -12.37 -1.65 -7.48
N ASN A 23 -12.65 -2.27 -6.33
CA ASN A 23 -13.75 -3.23 -6.17
C ASN A 23 -13.82 -4.29 -7.29
N ASN A 24 -12.65 -4.84 -7.65
CA ASN A 24 -12.46 -5.81 -8.75
C ASN A 24 -12.69 -5.28 -10.18
N GLU A 25 -12.89 -3.97 -10.35
CA GLU A 25 -13.03 -3.33 -11.66
C GLU A 25 -11.76 -2.56 -12.03
N ARG A 26 -11.40 -2.59 -13.32
CA ARG A 26 -10.30 -1.78 -13.87
C ARG A 26 -10.79 -0.36 -14.14
N VAL A 27 -10.23 0.60 -13.43
CA VAL A 27 -10.52 2.02 -13.59
C VAL A 27 -9.27 2.76 -14.06
N THR A 28 -9.39 3.49 -15.17
CA THR A 28 -8.28 4.28 -15.73
C THR A 28 -8.34 5.68 -15.18
N ASN A 29 -7.22 6.18 -14.64
CA ASN A 29 -7.07 7.52 -14.08
C ASN A 29 -8.20 7.92 -13.10
N PRO A 30 -8.49 7.11 -12.06
CA PRO A 30 -9.53 7.43 -11.09
C PRO A 30 -9.20 8.73 -10.36
N ARG A 31 -10.24 9.49 -10.02
CA ARG A 31 -10.11 10.63 -9.12
C ARG A 31 -9.77 10.13 -7.72
N TRP A 32 -9.07 10.95 -6.96
CA TRP A 32 -8.71 10.60 -5.57
C TRP A 32 -9.91 10.27 -4.68
N ILE A 33 -11.09 10.85 -4.96
CA ILE A 33 -12.35 10.57 -4.25
C ILE A 33 -12.78 9.12 -4.47
N GLU A 34 -12.58 8.60 -5.68
CA GLU A 34 -12.94 7.24 -6.05
C GLU A 34 -12.02 6.24 -5.35
N LEU A 35 -10.71 6.53 -5.32
CA LEU A 35 -9.73 5.75 -4.54
C LEU A 35 -10.08 5.74 -3.04
N TYR A 36 -10.41 6.91 -2.48
CA TYR A 36 -10.77 7.04 -1.07
C TYR A 36 -12.04 6.27 -0.71
N LYS A 37 -13.10 6.40 -1.54
CA LYS A 37 -14.39 5.70 -1.34
C LYS A 37 -14.26 4.19 -1.52
N ALA A 38 -13.45 3.73 -2.49
CA ALA A 38 -13.16 2.31 -2.70
C ALA A 38 -12.25 1.71 -1.61
N ASN A 39 -11.83 2.51 -0.61
CA ASN A 39 -10.85 2.10 0.39
C ASN A 39 -9.59 1.49 -0.25
N TRP A 40 -9.13 2.10 -1.34
CA TRP A 40 -8.07 1.53 -2.15
C TRP A 40 -6.77 1.43 -1.35
N SER A 41 -6.22 0.21 -1.30
CA SER A 41 -5.01 -0.15 -0.55
C SER A 41 -5.07 0.21 0.96
N PRO A 42 -5.77 -0.59 1.77
CA PRO A 42 -5.97 -0.33 3.21
C PRO A 42 -4.67 -0.22 4.02
N VAL A 43 -3.60 -0.91 3.64
CA VAL A 43 -2.24 -0.73 4.22
C VAL A 43 -1.82 0.72 4.35
N TYR A 44 -2.19 1.58 3.40
CA TYR A 44 -1.80 2.97 3.42
C TYR A 44 -2.50 3.81 4.49
N LYS A 45 -3.50 3.27 5.19
CA LYS A 45 -4.12 3.91 6.36
C LYS A 45 -3.22 3.87 7.59
N SER A 46 -2.48 2.78 7.79
CA SER A 46 -1.68 2.56 9.00
C SER A 46 -0.22 3.02 8.85
N VAL A 47 0.32 3.09 7.64
CA VAL A 47 1.70 3.56 7.41
C VAL A 47 1.76 5.07 7.23
N ARG A 48 2.80 5.73 7.76
CA ARG A 48 3.00 7.19 7.54
C ARG A 48 3.45 7.48 6.11
N THR A 49 4.45 6.75 5.64
CA THR A 49 5.04 6.89 4.30
C THR A 49 4.85 5.58 3.53
N PRO A 50 4.15 5.59 2.37
CA PRO A 50 4.09 4.41 1.52
C PRO A 50 5.48 4.09 0.96
N CYS A 51 5.93 2.83 1.03
CA CYS A 51 7.15 2.44 0.33
C CYS A 51 6.90 2.53 -1.18
N SER A 52 7.78 3.19 -1.91
CA SER A 52 7.81 3.18 -3.37
C SER A 52 8.50 1.95 -3.95
N CYS A 53 9.08 1.10 -3.09
CA CYS A 53 9.77 -0.10 -3.53
C CYS A 53 8.79 -1.12 -4.11
N TRP A 54 9.16 -1.70 -5.26
CA TRP A 54 8.37 -2.71 -5.98
C TRP A 54 8.00 -3.92 -5.10
N MET A 55 8.82 -4.24 -4.09
CA MET A 55 8.54 -5.31 -3.14
C MET A 55 7.38 -4.99 -2.19
N CYS A 56 7.40 -3.83 -1.52
CA CYS A 56 6.37 -3.46 -0.52
C CYS A 56 5.11 -2.83 -1.14
N GLN A 57 4.98 -2.85 -2.47
CA GLN A 57 3.84 -2.26 -3.14
C GLN A 57 2.62 -3.18 -2.98
N GLY A 58 1.50 -2.63 -2.50
CA GLY A 58 0.19 -3.32 -2.55
C GLY A 58 0.08 -4.63 -1.77
N GLU A 59 0.63 -4.71 -0.55
CA GLU A 59 0.51 -5.88 0.36
C GLU A 59 1.29 -7.14 -0.07
N ILE A 60 2.02 -7.12 -1.20
CA ILE A 60 2.77 -8.29 -1.70
C ILE A 60 3.87 -8.72 -0.70
N TYR A 61 4.44 -7.77 0.03
CA TYR A 61 5.54 -8.02 0.96
C TYR A 61 5.25 -7.48 2.36
N ASN A 62 5.18 -8.39 3.33
CA ASN A 62 5.13 -8.07 4.74
C ASN A 62 6.55 -8.02 5.32
N ARG A 63 7.10 -6.80 5.44
CA ARG A 63 8.45 -6.59 5.99
C ARG A 63 8.64 -7.18 7.39
N CYS A 64 7.62 -7.12 8.24
CA CYS A 64 7.71 -7.63 9.60
C CYS A 64 7.78 -9.16 9.61
N ALA A 65 6.96 -9.82 8.78
CA ALA A 65 7.01 -11.27 8.62
C ALA A 65 8.36 -11.71 8.05
N TYR A 66 8.84 -11.04 7.00
CA TYR A 66 10.14 -11.35 6.40
C TYR A 66 11.29 -11.21 7.40
N LYS A 67 11.29 -10.16 8.23
CA LYS A 67 12.31 -9.97 9.28
C LYS A 67 12.28 -11.11 10.29
N LYS A 68 11.10 -11.53 10.74
CA LYS A 68 10.96 -12.66 11.67
C LYS A 68 11.48 -13.96 11.08
N GLU A 69 11.11 -14.24 9.84
CA GLU A 69 11.55 -15.46 9.15
C GLU A 69 13.07 -15.47 8.92
N THR A 70 13.65 -14.33 8.56
CA THR A 70 15.10 -14.20 8.41
C THR A 70 15.83 -14.47 9.73
N ILE A 71 15.30 -13.97 10.85
CA ILE A 71 15.88 -14.24 12.18
C ILE A 71 15.79 -15.74 12.50
N ARG A 72 14.63 -16.36 12.29
CA ARG A 72 14.43 -17.81 12.49
C ARG A 72 15.45 -18.63 11.69
N LEU A 73 15.62 -18.31 10.41
CA LEU A 73 16.57 -19.01 9.54
C LEU A 73 18.02 -18.85 10.00
N ILE A 74 18.41 -17.66 10.49
CA ILE A 74 19.76 -17.43 11.03
C ILE A 74 19.97 -18.25 12.30
N GLU A 75 18.98 -18.28 13.21
CA GLU A 75 19.03 -19.05 14.45
C GLU A 75 19.04 -20.57 14.21
N GLU A 76 18.43 -21.05 13.12
CA GLU A 76 18.46 -22.48 12.74
C GLU A 76 19.78 -22.91 12.07
N ILE A 77 20.58 -21.96 11.60
CA ILE A 77 21.87 -22.21 10.94
C ILE A 77 23.04 -22.18 11.94
N ILE A 78 22.89 -21.47 13.07
CA ILE A 78 23.90 -21.34 14.14
C ILE A 78 23.70 -22.43 15.19
#